data_AF-A0A9X7DGB3-F1
#
_entry.id   AF-A0A9X7DGB3-F1
#
_cell.length_a   1.000
_cell.length_b   1.000
_cell.length_c   1.000
_cell.angle_alpha   90.00
_cell.angle_beta   90.00
_cell.angle_gamma   90.00
#
_symmetry.space_group_name_H-M   'P 1'
#
loop_
_entity.id
_entity.type
_entity.pdbx_description
1 polymer ?
#
loop_
_entity_poly.entity_id
_entity_poly.type
_entity_poly.pdbx_seq_one_letter_code
_entity_poly.pdbx_strand_id
1 'polypeptide(L)'
;TVLVNKKYFLPKNYVPKDLVYPNVSFIFKEKLEKRKMRKEAAIALKKLFAGAKKDHIYLSGVSGYRSYATQKVLFNRYVKEDGYVNARKYSALPGSSEHQSGLAIDVSSSTG
;
A
#
# COMPACT_ATOMS: atom_id res chain seq x y z
N THR A 1 -13.64 -4.80 10.57
CA THR A 1 -12.27 -5.24 10.20
C THR A 1 -12.34 -6.23 9.05
N VAL A 2 -11.34 -6.29 8.17
CA VAL A 2 -11.26 -7.24 7.05
C VAL A 2 -9.94 -8.01 7.15
N LEU A 3 -9.95 -9.32 6.87
CA LEU A 3 -8.74 -10.15 6.82
C LEU A 3 -8.40 -10.41 5.35
N VAL A 4 -7.21 -10.01 4.91
CA VAL A 4 -6.74 -10.20 3.53
C VAL A 4 -5.40 -10.90 3.56
N ASN A 5 -5.33 -12.11 3.01
CA ASN A 5 -4.09 -12.91 2.98
C ASN A 5 -4.16 -14.00 1.90
N LYS A 6 -3.18 -14.91 1.86
CA LYS A 6 -3.10 -16.00 0.87
C LYS A 6 -4.31 -16.97 0.86
N LYS A 7 -5.19 -16.90 1.86
CA LYS A 7 -6.45 -17.68 1.96
C LYS A 7 -7.69 -16.82 1.77
N TYR A 8 -7.66 -15.55 2.18
CA TYR A 8 -8.80 -14.65 2.14
C TYR A 8 -8.56 -13.51 1.14
N PHE A 9 -9.30 -13.54 0.03
CA PHE A 9 -9.13 -12.63 -1.09
C PHE A 9 -10.21 -11.55 -1.10
N LEU A 10 -9.83 -10.34 -1.49
CA LEU A 10 -10.75 -9.29 -1.88
C LEU A 10 -11.29 -9.53 -3.30
N PRO A 11 -12.56 -9.16 -3.58
CA PRO A 11 -13.10 -9.19 -4.93
C PRO A 11 -12.25 -8.41 -5.94
N LYS A 12 -12.19 -8.88 -7.18
CA LYS A 12 -11.45 -8.23 -8.26
C LYS A 12 -11.84 -6.76 -8.49
N ASN A 13 -13.12 -6.44 -8.28
CA ASN A 13 -13.70 -5.11 -8.46
C ASN A 13 -13.76 -4.30 -7.15
N TYR A 14 -13.21 -4.81 -6.04
CA TYR A 14 -13.21 -4.07 -4.79
C TYR A 14 -12.27 -2.86 -4.88
N VAL A 15 -12.86 -1.68 -4.73
CA VAL A 15 -12.18 -0.38 -4.61
C VAL A 15 -12.84 0.36 -3.44
N PRO A 16 -12.08 0.80 -2.42
CA PRO A 16 -12.66 1.58 -1.33
C PRO A 16 -13.24 2.91 -1.84
N LYS A 17 -14.44 3.27 -1.38
CA LYS A 17 -15.13 4.50 -1.81
C LYS A 17 -14.57 5.77 -1.16
N ASP A 18 -13.81 5.61 -0.09
CA ASP A 18 -13.28 6.66 0.79
C ASP A 18 -11.76 6.85 0.65
N LEU A 19 -11.19 6.53 -0.52
CA LEU A 19 -9.78 6.78 -0.81
C LEU A 19 -9.49 8.28 -0.92
N VAL A 20 -8.49 8.74 -0.17
CA VAL A 20 -8.00 10.12 -0.14
C VAL A 20 -6.49 10.16 -0.33
N TYR A 21 -5.95 11.33 -0.70
CA TYR A 21 -4.51 11.58 -0.65
C TYR A 21 -4.14 12.03 0.78
N PRO A 22 -3.36 11.25 1.55
CA PRO A 22 -2.94 11.64 2.88
C PRO A 22 -2.07 12.90 2.85
N ASN A 23 -2.27 13.78 3.83
CA ASN A 23 -1.44 14.97 3.99
C ASN A 23 -0.20 14.65 4.83
N VAL A 24 0.69 13.82 4.26
CA VAL A 24 2.02 13.46 4.79
C VAL A 24 3.04 13.39 3.65
N SER A 25 4.32 13.36 3.99
CA SER A 25 5.42 13.20 3.04
C SER A 25 5.40 11.83 2.35
N PHE A 26 5.70 11.81 1.05
CA PHE A 26 5.94 10.62 0.25
C PHE A 26 7.26 10.82 -0.51
N ILE A 27 7.93 9.73 -0.89
CA ILE A 27 9.20 9.79 -1.66
C ILE A 27 9.01 10.32 -3.10
N PHE A 28 7.80 10.71 -3.46
CA PHE A 28 7.40 11.22 -4.77
C PHE A 28 6.29 12.27 -4.59
N LYS A 29 6.17 13.22 -5.52
CA LYS A 29 5.23 14.36 -5.40
C LYS A 29 3.90 14.13 -6.10
N GLU A 30 3.86 13.21 -7.04
CA GLU A 30 2.75 12.93 -7.95
C GLU A 30 1.53 12.37 -7.20
N LYS A 31 0.34 12.61 -7.76
CA LYS A 31 -0.94 12.11 -7.23
C LYS A 31 -1.31 10.74 -7.81
N LEU A 32 -0.44 9.75 -7.59
CA LEU A 32 -0.62 8.37 -8.05
C LEU A 32 -1.56 7.56 -7.14
N GLU A 33 -2.09 6.44 -7.63
CA GLU A 33 -2.94 5.54 -6.83
C GLU A 33 -2.22 5.04 -5.57
N LYS A 34 -0.92 4.75 -5.66
CA LYS A 34 -0.06 4.33 -4.55
C LYS A 34 0.16 5.40 -3.49
N ARG A 35 -0.35 6.62 -3.69
CA ARG A 35 -0.40 7.65 -2.65
C ARG A 35 -1.71 7.60 -1.87
N LYS A 36 -2.77 7.00 -2.42
CA LYS A 36 -4.09 7.00 -1.81
C LYS A 36 -4.15 6.04 -0.63
N MET A 37 -4.98 6.34 0.35
CA MET A 37 -5.38 5.44 1.44
C MET A 37 -6.83 5.72 1.81
N ARG A 38 -7.49 4.78 2.50
CA ARG A 38 -8.79 5.06 3.10
C ARG A 38 -8.66 6.21 4.10
N LYS A 39 -9.70 7.06 4.19
CA LYS A 39 -9.70 8.27 5.03
C LYS A 39 -9.27 8.01 6.48
N GLU A 40 -9.77 6.95 7.08
CA GLU A 40 -9.42 6.56 8.46
C GLU A 40 -7.92 6.27 8.61
N ALA A 41 -7.36 5.45 7.71
CA ALA A 41 -5.94 5.12 7.71
C ALA A 41 -5.07 6.35 7.41
N ALA A 42 -5.51 7.24 6.53
CA ALA A 42 -4.82 8.50 6.25
C ALA A 42 -4.74 9.43 7.48
N ILE A 43 -5.81 9.47 8.29
CA ILE A 43 -5.84 10.24 9.55
C ILE A 43 -4.87 9.62 10.57
N ALA A 44 -4.88 8.29 10.71
CA ALA A 44 -3.97 7.58 11.61
C ALA A 44 -2.50 7.77 11.20
N LEU A 45 -2.20 7.67 9.90
CA LEU A 45 -0.87 7.88 9.35
C LEU A 45 -0.34 9.28 9.65
N LYS A 46 -1.18 10.31 9.52
CA LYS A 46 -0.81 11.69 9.88
C LYS A 46 -0.42 11.81 11.35
N LYS A 47 -1.13 11.13 12.26
CA LYS A 47 -0.80 11.11 13.70
C LYS A 47 0.53 10.40 13.94
N LEU A 48 0.78 9.26 13.28
CA LEU A 48 2.05 8.54 13.35
C LEU A 48 3.23 9.42 12.91
N PHE A 49 3.12 10.07 11.76
CA PHE A 49 4.20 10.90 11.21
C PHE A 49 4.45 12.14 12.08
N ALA A 50 3.40 12.75 12.64
CA ALA A 50 3.53 13.85 13.58
C ALA A 50 4.20 13.41 14.89
N GLY A 51 3.92 12.20 15.38
CA GLY A 51 4.59 11.60 16.53
C GLY A 51 6.08 11.37 16.25
N ALA A 52 6.39 10.63 15.17
CA ALA A 52 7.77 10.35 14.76
C ALA A 52 8.62 11.62 14.61
N LYS A 53 8.04 12.69 14.04
CA LYS A 53 8.73 13.98 13.90
C LYS A 53 9.11 14.62 15.25
N LYS A 54 8.32 14.43 16.31
CA LYS A 54 8.66 14.92 17.66
C LYS A 54 9.88 14.20 18.22
N ASP A 55 10.08 12.96 17.81
CA ASP A 55 11.22 12.12 18.19
C ASP A 55 12.39 12.26 17.20
N HIS A 56 12.38 13.29 16.33
CA HIS A 56 13.36 13.52 15.27
C HIS A 56 13.49 12.37 14.25
N ILE A 57 12.44 11.55 14.10
CA ILE A 57 12.34 10.48 13.10
C ILE A 57 11.49 10.99 11.93
N TYR A 58 12.10 11.11 10.76
CA TYR A 58 11.41 11.57 9.55
C TYR A 58 10.99 10.40 8.68
N LEU A 59 9.68 10.22 8.55
CA LEU A 59 9.07 9.16 7.73
C LEU A 59 8.55 9.71 6.41
N SER A 60 8.62 8.88 5.37
CA SER A 60 8.03 9.13 4.06
C SER A 60 7.27 7.90 3.56
N GLY A 61 6.07 8.12 3.02
CA GLY A 61 5.27 7.07 2.38
C GLY A 61 5.90 6.60 1.06
N VAL A 62 5.81 5.30 0.81
CA VAL A 62 6.30 4.63 -0.41
C VAL A 62 5.14 4.09 -1.24
N SER A 63 4.18 3.39 -0.62
CA SER A 63 3.05 2.79 -1.32
C SER A 63 1.87 2.49 -0.38
N GLY A 64 0.75 3.18 -0.57
CA GLY A 64 -0.55 2.92 0.07
C GLY A 64 -1.43 1.99 -0.77
N TYR A 65 -2.52 2.50 -1.34
CA TYR A 65 -3.48 1.73 -2.12
C TYR A 65 -2.89 1.17 -3.42
N ARG A 66 -3.21 -0.09 -3.72
CA ARG A 66 -2.85 -0.76 -4.98
C ARG A 66 -4.05 -1.54 -5.49
N SER A 67 -4.50 -1.23 -6.69
CA SER A 67 -5.65 -1.91 -7.27
C SER A 67 -5.36 -3.40 -7.56
N TYR A 68 -6.41 -4.20 -7.68
CA TYR A 68 -6.30 -5.59 -8.13
C TYR A 68 -5.56 -5.69 -9.47
N ALA A 69 -5.87 -4.79 -10.42
CA ALA A 69 -5.28 -4.79 -11.75
C ALA A 69 -3.76 -4.52 -11.69
N THR A 70 -3.35 -3.54 -10.89
CA THR A 70 -1.93 -3.25 -10.64
C THR A 70 -1.22 -4.43 -9.98
N GLN A 71 -1.84 -5.07 -8.97
CA GLN A 71 -1.27 -6.26 -8.33
C GLN A 71 -1.13 -7.42 -9.32
N LYS A 72 -2.07 -7.59 -10.26
CA LYS A 72 -1.98 -8.60 -11.33
C LYS A 72 -0.81 -8.35 -12.26
N VAL A 73 -0.61 -7.12 -12.73
CA VAL A 73 0.53 -6.76 -13.57
C VAL A 73 1.85 -6.99 -12.82
N LEU A 74 1.92 -6.54 -11.56
CA LEU A 74 3.09 -6.70 -10.70
C LEU A 74 3.44 -8.18 -10.49
N PHE A 75 2.45 -8.99 -10.11
CA PHE A 75 2.65 -10.42 -9.90
C PHE A 75 3.09 -11.13 -11.19
N ASN A 76 2.44 -10.84 -12.32
CA ASN A 76 2.80 -11.44 -13.61
C ASN A 76 4.21 -11.07 -14.07
N ARG A 77 4.68 -9.84 -13.78
CA ARG A 77 6.06 -9.44 -14.04
C ARG A 77 7.04 -10.33 -13.26
N TYR A 78 6.81 -10.51 -11.96
CA TYR A 78 7.64 -11.37 -11.13
C TYR A 78 7.60 -12.85 -11.52
N VAL A 79 6.45 -13.35 -11.99
CA VAL A 79 6.36 -14.70 -12.55
C VAL A 79 7.24 -14.84 -13.79
N LYS A 80 7.29 -13.81 -14.64
CA LYS A 80 8.14 -13.80 -15.84
C LYS A 80 9.63 -13.75 -15.49
N GLU A 81 10.00 -13.00 -14.45
CA GLU A 81 11.39 -12.82 -14.01
C GLU A 81 11.92 -14.03 -13.23
N ASP A 82 11.18 -14.50 -12.22
CA ASP A 82 11.69 -15.44 -11.21
C ASP A 82 10.94 -16.79 -11.18
N GLY A 83 9.91 -16.94 -12.00
CA GLY A 83 9.03 -18.10 -12.00
C GLY A 83 7.94 -18.05 -10.92
N TYR A 84 6.86 -18.80 -11.14
CA TYR A 84 5.66 -18.74 -10.30
C TYR A 84 5.90 -19.09 -8.83
N VAL A 85 6.70 -20.12 -8.56
CA VAL A 85 6.97 -20.59 -7.19
C VAL A 85 7.71 -19.53 -6.38
N ASN A 86 8.68 -18.84 -6.98
CA ASN A 86 9.44 -17.79 -6.28
C ASN A 86 8.63 -16.51 -6.14
N ALA A 87 7.93 -16.07 -7.20
CA ALA A 87 7.08 -14.88 -7.15
C ALA A 87 6.05 -14.94 -6.00
N ARG A 88 5.47 -16.12 -5.72
CA ARG A 88 4.51 -16.31 -4.61
C ARG A 88 5.10 -16.23 -3.20
N LYS A 89 6.43 -16.27 -3.06
CA LYS A 89 7.08 -16.12 -1.75
C LYS A 89 7.04 -14.67 -1.29
N TYR A 90 7.34 -13.74 -2.20
CA TYR A 90 7.49 -12.32 -1.86
C TYR A 90 6.42 -11.40 -2.45
N SER A 91 5.63 -11.84 -3.42
CA SER A 91 4.52 -11.07 -3.99
C SER A 91 3.18 -11.74 -3.71
N ALA A 92 2.21 -10.92 -3.29
CA ALA A 92 0.84 -11.35 -3.08
C ALA A 92 0.17 -11.69 -4.42
N LEU A 93 -0.71 -12.69 -4.41
CA LEU A 93 -1.61 -12.92 -5.53
C LEU A 93 -2.58 -11.72 -5.65
N PRO A 94 -3.09 -11.42 -6.85
CA PRO A 94 -4.15 -10.43 -7.01
C PRO A 94 -5.34 -10.78 -6.12
N GLY A 95 -5.88 -9.81 -5.38
CA GLY A 95 -6.93 -10.03 -4.38
C GLY A 95 -6.40 -10.39 -2.99
N SER A 96 -5.16 -10.89 -2.85
CA SER A 96 -4.59 -11.29 -1.55
C SER A 96 -3.62 -10.26 -0.96
N SER A 97 -3.57 -9.06 -1.53
CA SER A 97 -2.69 -7.97 -1.05
C SER A 97 -3.48 -7.01 -0.17
N GLU A 98 -2.98 -6.74 1.03
CA GLU A 98 -3.59 -5.77 1.95
C GLU A 98 -3.63 -4.35 1.37
N HIS A 99 -2.73 -4.00 0.45
CA HIS A 99 -2.78 -2.70 -0.25
C HIS A 99 -4.08 -2.48 -1.01
N GLN A 100 -4.76 -3.54 -1.47
CA GLN A 100 -6.06 -3.39 -2.14
C GLN A 100 -7.17 -2.94 -1.17
N SER A 101 -7.01 -3.18 0.14
CA SER A 101 -7.93 -2.68 1.15
C SER A 101 -7.87 -1.14 1.31
N GLY A 102 -6.76 -0.52 0.90
CA GLY A 102 -6.45 0.89 1.18
C GLY A 102 -6.13 1.19 2.65
N LEU A 103 -5.95 0.16 3.49
CA LEU A 103 -5.60 0.28 4.91
C LEU A 103 -4.11 0.06 5.20
N ALA A 104 -3.37 -0.53 4.26
CA ALA A 104 -1.93 -0.78 4.38
C ALA A 104 -1.09 0.34 3.73
N ILE A 105 0.10 0.58 4.27
CA ILE A 105 1.10 1.49 3.70
C ILE A 105 2.53 0.99 3.96
N ASP A 106 3.35 1.05 2.91
CA ASP A 106 4.80 0.93 3.01
C ASP A 106 5.40 2.31 3.33
N VAL A 107 6.30 2.37 4.32
CA VAL A 107 6.99 3.59 4.76
C VAL A 107 8.50 3.40 4.73
N SER A 108 9.23 4.48 4.51
CA SER A 108 10.70 4.55 4.58
C SER A 108 11.13 5.69 5.49
N SER A 109 12.36 5.63 6.00
CA SER A 109 13.01 6.82 6.55
C SER A 109 13.32 7.84 5.44
N SER A 110 13.43 9.10 5.85
CA SER A 110 13.86 10.22 5.02
C SER A 110 14.81 11.11 5.83
N THR A 111 15.59 11.97 5.16
CA THR A 111 16.60 12.81 5.81
C THR A 111 16.06 14.10 6.44
N GLY A 112 14.74 14.31 6.44
CA GLY A 112 14.10 15.54 6.94
C GLY A 112 13.97 16.61 5.87
#